data_AF-A0A423PKK4-F1
#
_entry.id   AF-A0A423PKK4-F1
#
_cell.length_a   1.000
_cell.length_b   1.000
_cell.length_c   1.000
_cell.angle_alpha   90.00
_cell.angle_beta   90.00
_cell.angle_gamma   90.00
#
_symmetry.space_group_name_H-M   'P 1'
#
loop_
_entity.id
_entity.type
_entity.pdbx_description
1 polymer ?
#
loop_
_entity_poly.entity_id
_entity_poly.type
_entity_poly.pdbx_seq_one_letter_code
_entity_poly.pdbx_strand_id
1 'polypeptide(L)'
;MEYDTHEPEPRPATGVDDPLTDLLRRGARDLLKQAVEAELQTFLDDTADRRLPDGRQAVVRNGHQPERTLQTGIDDVPVRLPKTRDRSGAGLRFHSGLLPPYLRRTRPIEELLPWLYLKGISTGDEI
;
A
#
# COMPACT_ATOMS: atom_id res chain seq x y z
N MET A 1 -22.84 47.17 -16.72
CA MET A 1 -22.08 45.91 -16.84
C MET A 1 -21.75 45.50 -15.42
N GLU A 2 -22.64 44.73 -14.81
CA GLU A 2 -22.39 44.09 -13.51
C GLU A 2 -21.40 42.96 -13.75
N TYR A 3 -20.26 43.00 -13.06
CA TYR A 3 -19.36 41.87 -13.02
C TYR A 3 -19.96 40.87 -12.05
N ASP A 4 -20.45 39.76 -12.61
CA ASP A 4 -20.85 38.57 -11.87
C ASP A 4 -19.63 38.10 -11.04
N THR A 5 -19.64 38.46 -9.76
CA THR A 5 -18.63 38.02 -8.81
C THR A 5 -19.05 36.61 -8.39
N HIS A 6 -18.61 35.62 -9.15
CA HIS A 6 -18.70 34.24 -8.68
C HIS A 6 -17.81 34.12 -7.43
N GLU A 7 -18.42 34.21 -6.26
CA GLU A 7 -17.78 33.76 -5.02
C GLU A 7 -17.35 32.31 -5.25
N PRO A 8 -16.07 31.95 -5.01
CA PRO A 8 -15.65 30.57 -5.14
C PRO A 8 -16.47 29.75 -4.14
N GLU A 9 -17.19 28.74 -4.63
CA GLU A 9 -17.94 27.83 -3.78
C GLU A 9 -17.02 27.32 -2.65
N PRO A 10 -17.54 27.24 -1.41
CA PRO A 10 -16.75 26.72 -0.30
C PRO A 10 -16.33 25.29 -0.66
N ARG A 11 -15.03 25.11 -0.92
CA ARG A 11 -14.44 23.78 -1.10
C ARG A 11 -14.90 22.91 0.08
N PRO A 12 -15.43 21.70 -0.16
CA PRO A 12 -15.75 20.80 0.93
C PRO A 12 -14.49 20.66 1.78
N ALA A 13 -14.63 20.86 3.09
CA ALA A 13 -13.51 20.85 4.02
C ALA A 13 -12.67 19.60 3.78
N THR A 14 -11.46 19.79 3.23
CA THR A 14 -10.51 18.70 3.02
C THR A 14 -10.05 18.26 4.41
N GLY A 15 -10.66 17.20 4.93
CA GLY A 15 -10.39 16.70 6.28
C GLY A 15 -11.46 17.12 7.27
N VAL A 16 -12.61 16.46 7.21
CA VAL A 16 -13.25 16.11 8.47
C VAL A 16 -12.38 15.00 9.03
N ASP A 17 -11.67 15.27 10.13
CA ASP A 17 -11.07 14.23 10.97
C ASP A 17 -12.22 13.37 11.50
N ASP A 18 -12.72 12.45 10.67
CA ASP A 18 -13.73 11.47 11.05
C ASP A 18 -13.03 10.39 11.87
N PRO A 19 -13.27 10.32 13.19
CA PRO A 19 -12.56 9.40 14.07
C PRO A 19 -12.75 7.94 13.67
N LEU A 20 -13.87 7.61 13.02
CA LEU A 20 -14.15 6.27 12.50
C LEU A 20 -13.28 5.96 11.28
N THR A 21 -13.21 6.86 10.30
CA THR A 21 -12.32 6.71 9.13
C THR A 21 -10.86 6.59 9.55
N ASP A 22 -10.40 7.36 10.52
CA ASP A 22 -9.02 7.25 11.03
C ASP A 22 -8.75 5.95 11.81
N LEU A 23 -9.73 5.46 12.56
CA LEU A 23 -9.66 4.15 13.18
C LEU A 23 -9.55 3.06 12.11
N LEU A 24 -10.40 3.10 11.09
CA LEU A 24 -10.40 2.14 9.99
C LEU A 24 -9.10 2.19 9.19
N ARG A 25 -8.57 3.38 8.88
CA ARG A 25 -7.29 3.57 8.18
C ARG A 25 -6.12 2.93 8.95
N ARG A 26 -6.06 3.17 10.26
CA ARG A 26 -5.06 2.56 11.15
C ARG A 26 -5.22 1.04 11.22
N GLY A 27 -6.44 0.56 11.43
CA GLY A 27 -6.75 -0.87 11.45
C GLY A 27 -6.37 -1.57 10.15
N ALA A 28 -6.69 -0.97 9.00
CA ALA A 28 -6.31 -1.49 7.69
C ALA A 28 -4.79 -1.57 7.53
N ARG A 29 -4.04 -0.54 7.96
CA ARG A 29 -2.56 -0.55 7.95
C ARG A 29 -2.01 -1.70 8.79
N ASP A 30 -2.53 -1.90 9.99
CA ASP A 30 -2.06 -2.93 10.90
C ASP A 30 -2.38 -4.34 10.39
N LEU A 31 -3.58 -4.55 9.83
CA LEU A 31 -3.97 -5.81 9.20
C LEU A 31 -3.10 -6.13 7.98
N LEU A 32 -2.83 -5.16 7.10
CA LEU A 32 -1.94 -5.34 5.96
C LEU A 32 -0.52 -5.69 6.43
N LYS A 33 -0.01 -5.01 7.45
CA LYS A 33 1.29 -5.33 8.05
C LYS A 33 1.31 -6.77 8.58
N GLN A 34 0.30 -7.18 9.36
CA GLN A 34 0.21 -8.54 9.89
C GLN A 34 0.16 -9.60 8.80
N ALA A 35 -0.62 -9.38 7.75
CA ALA A 35 -0.73 -10.31 6.64
C ALA A 35 0.61 -10.48 5.90
N VAL A 36 1.34 -9.39 5.65
CA VAL A 36 2.65 -9.45 5.01
C VAL A 36 3.71 -10.09 5.92
N GLU A 37 3.65 -9.86 7.23
CA GLU A 37 4.53 -10.55 8.19
C GLU A 37 4.26 -12.05 8.22
N ALA A 38 3.00 -12.48 8.07
CA ALA A 38 2.66 -13.90 7.94
C ALA A 38 3.23 -14.49 6.64
N GLU A 39 3.11 -13.81 5.50
CA GLU A 39 3.76 -14.23 4.25
C GLU A 39 5.28 -14.34 4.38
N LEU A 40 5.91 -13.39 5.06
CA LEU A 40 7.34 -13.41 5.34
C LEU A 40 7.73 -14.63 6.17
N GLN A 41 6.96 -14.93 7.22
CA GLN A 41 7.24 -16.06 8.09
C GLN A 41 7.19 -17.38 7.30
N THR A 42 6.15 -17.58 6.50
CA THR A 42 6.05 -18.75 5.60
C THR A 42 7.27 -18.86 4.69
N PHE A 43 7.71 -17.74 4.08
CA PHE A 43 8.90 -17.73 3.22
C PHE A 43 10.20 -18.08 3.98
N LEU A 44 10.33 -17.64 5.24
CA LEU A 44 11.48 -17.98 6.07
C LEU A 44 11.47 -19.45 6.49
N ASP A 45 10.29 -20.00 6.80
CA ASP A 45 10.11 -21.40 7.15
C ASP A 45 10.44 -22.31 5.96
N ASP A 46 9.96 -21.96 4.76
CA ASP A 46 10.27 -22.66 3.51
C ASP A 46 11.77 -22.65 3.16
N THR A 47 12.52 -21.70 3.71
CA THR A 47 13.97 -21.57 3.50
C THR A 47 14.81 -21.97 4.71
N ALA A 48 14.20 -22.48 5.78
CA ALA A 48 14.88 -22.79 7.04
C ALA A 48 15.94 -23.90 6.92
N ASP A 49 15.72 -24.86 6.02
CA ASP A 49 16.67 -25.95 5.73
C ASP A 49 17.91 -25.46 4.97
N ARG A 50 17.83 -24.28 4.34
CA ARG A 50 18.97 -23.69 3.64
C ARG A 50 19.88 -23.00 4.65
N ARG A 51 20.97 -23.67 4.99
CA ARG A 51 22.00 -23.16 5.88
C ARG A 51 23.32 -22.98 5.16
N LEU A 52 24.09 -22.01 5.62
CA LEU A 52 25.48 -21.80 5.22
C LEU A 52 26.36 -22.94 5.77
N PRO A 53 27.58 -23.13 5.24
CA PRO A 53 28.53 -24.13 5.77
C PRO A 53 28.85 -23.98 7.26
N ASP A 54 28.67 -22.78 7.81
CA ASP A 54 28.85 -22.46 9.23
C ASP A 54 27.60 -22.70 10.11
N GLY A 55 26.53 -23.27 9.54
CA GLY A 55 25.29 -23.61 10.24
C GLY A 55 24.30 -22.45 10.41
N ARG A 56 24.62 -21.22 9.97
CA ARG A 56 23.69 -20.08 10.03
C ARG A 56 22.64 -20.18 8.92
N GLN A 57 21.45 -19.61 9.15
CA GLN A 57 20.43 -19.49 8.10
C GLN A 57 20.95 -18.70 6.89
N ALA A 58 20.70 -19.23 5.69
CA ALA A 58 21.07 -18.58 4.44
C ALA A 58 20.27 -17.30 4.18
N VAL A 59 18.96 -17.33 4.50
CA VAL A 59 18.06 -16.20 4.29
C VAL A 59 17.66 -15.63 5.64
N VAL A 60 17.77 -14.31 5.80
CA VAL A 60 17.40 -13.61 7.03
C VAL A 60 16.58 -12.37 6.75
N ARG A 61 15.77 -11.94 7.72
CA ARG A 61 15.13 -10.62 7.71
C ARG A 61 16.22 -9.54 7.77
N ASN A 62 16.12 -8.55 6.89
CA ASN A 62 17.06 -7.45 6.74
C ASN A 62 16.34 -6.12 6.55
N GLY A 63 15.59 -5.73 7.59
CA GLY A 63 14.85 -4.46 7.62
C GLY A 63 13.62 -4.47 6.72
N HIS A 64 13.37 -3.33 6.08
CA HIS A 64 12.17 -3.07 5.30
C HIS A 64 12.48 -2.27 4.03
N GLN A 65 11.60 -2.38 3.05
CA GLN A 65 11.58 -1.50 1.89
C GLN A 65 11.18 -0.07 2.29
N PRO A 66 11.39 0.93 1.41
CA PRO A 66 10.79 2.25 1.56
C PRO A 66 9.27 2.14 1.70
N GLU A 67 8.69 3.02 2.52
CA GLU A 67 7.24 3.11 2.64
C GLU A 67 6.65 3.60 1.31
N ARG A 68 5.48 3.07 0.94
CA ARG A 68 4.68 3.56 -0.20
C ARG A 68 3.20 3.61 0.19
N THR A 69 2.45 4.42 -0.52
CA THR A 69 1.01 4.58 -0.28
C THR A 69 0.18 3.69 -1.19
N LEU A 70 -0.84 3.05 -0.63
CA LEU A 70 -1.89 2.34 -1.36
C LEU A 70 -3.20 3.12 -1.25
N GLN A 71 -3.79 3.44 -2.40
CA GLN A 71 -5.11 4.06 -2.44
C GLN A 71 -6.18 2.99 -2.21
N THR A 72 -6.90 3.10 -1.11
CA THR A 72 -8.01 2.20 -0.76
C THR A 72 -9.33 2.96 -0.74
N GLY A 73 -10.46 2.25 -0.73
CA GLY A 73 -11.78 2.89 -0.68
C GLY A 73 -12.05 3.68 0.61
N ILE A 74 -11.22 3.50 1.65
CA ILE A 74 -11.34 4.20 2.92
C ILE A 74 -10.47 5.47 2.90
N ASP A 75 -9.20 5.34 2.49
CA ASP A 75 -8.29 6.44 2.15
C ASP A 75 -6.95 5.86 1.63
N ASP A 76 -5.94 6.71 1.48
CA ASP A 76 -4.54 6.39 1.37
C ASP A 76 -4.01 5.69 2.64
N VAL A 77 -3.45 4.50 2.45
CA VAL A 77 -2.88 3.66 3.51
C VAL A 77 -1.37 3.49 3.27
N PRO A 78 -0.50 3.99 4.17
CA PRO A 78 0.95 3.81 4.05
C PRO A 78 1.34 2.38 4.42
N VAL A 79 2.04 1.69 3.51
CA VAL A 79 2.51 0.31 3.69
C VAL A 79 4.02 0.21 3.59
N ARG A 80 4.58 -0.68 4.41
CA ARG A 80 6.02 -0.93 4.45
C ARG A 80 6.29 -2.43 4.46
N LEU A 81 6.88 -2.94 3.39
CA LEU A 81 7.15 -4.37 3.24
C LEU A 81 8.46 -4.77 3.93
N PRO A 82 8.51 -5.94 4.60
CA PRO A 82 9.76 -6.49 5.10
C PRO A 82 10.68 -6.86 3.93
N LYS A 83 11.98 -6.82 4.20
CA LYS A 83 13.02 -7.17 3.23
C LYS A 83 13.82 -8.35 3.78
N THR A 84 14.17 -9.28 2.90
CA THR A 84 15.10 -10.36 3.24
C THR A 84 16.45 -10.13 2.58
N ARG A 85 17.49 -10.73 3.17
CA ARG A 85 18.83 -10.82 2.60
C ARG A 85 19.19 -12.29 2.49
N ASP A 86 19.49 -12.71 1.27
CA ASP A 86 20.15 -13.97 1.01
C ASP A 86 21.67 -13.82 1.20
N ARG A 87 22.25 -14.73 1.96
CA ARG A 87 23.69 -14.84 2.26
C ARG A 87 24.36 -15.97 1.49
N SER A 88 23.61 -16.90 0.88
CA SER A 88 24.19 -18.02 0.11
C SER A 88 24.53 -17.63 -1.34
N GLY A 89 24.02 -16.48 -1.82
CA GLY A 89 24.24 -16.03 -3.20
C GLY A 89 23.32 -16.71 -4.23
N ALA A 90 22.30 -17.44 -3.79
CA ALA A 90 21.32 -18.10 -4.67
C ALA A 90 20.28 -17.12 -5.23
N GLY A 91 20.25 -15.88 -4.74
CA GLY A 91 19.34 -14.83 -5.20
C GLY A 91 17.94 -14.92 -4.59
N LEU A 92 17.79 -15.61 -3.47
CA LEU A 92 16.49 -15.78 -2.80
C LEU A 92 15.99 -14.46 -2.24
N ARG A 93 14.76 -14.07 -2.59
CA ARG A 93 14.16 -12.82 -2.15
C ARG A 93 12.70 -13.04 -1.80
N PHE A 94 12.29 -12.39 -0.71
CA PHE A 94 10.89 -12.32 -0.33
C PHE A 94 10.14 -11.38 -1.28
N HIS A 95 9.02 -11.86 -1.80
CA HIS A 95 8.06 -11.08 -2.57
C HIS A 95 6.67 -11.32 -1.96
N SER A 96 5.99 -10.24 -1.54
CA SER A 96 4.63 -10.32 -1.04
C SER A 96 3.67 -10.63 -2.19
N GLY A 97 2.83 -11.65 -2.03
CA GLY A 97 1.75 -11.97 -2.96
C GLY A 97 0.57 -11.02 -2.77
N LEU A 98 0.31 -10.61 -1.54
CA LEU A 98 -0.72 -9.64 -1.17
C LEU A 98 -0.42 -8.23 -1.69
N LEU A 99 0.83 -7.76 -1.57
CA LEU A 99 1.24 -6.39 -1.93
C LEU A 99 2.33 -6.36 -3.02
N PRO A 100 2.02 -6.73 -4.28
CA PRO A 100 2.97 -6.65 -5.39
C PRO A 100 3.54 -5.23 -5.57
N PRO A 101 4.80 -5.06 -6.03
CA PRO A 101 5.44 -3.75 -6.15
C PRO A 101 4.69 -2.72 -7.01
N TYR A 102 3.92 -3.19 -7.99
CA TYR A 102 3.16 -2.35 -8.92
C TYR A 102 1.78 -1.95 -8.41
N LEU A 103 1.28 -2.60 -7.34
CA LEU A 103 -0.05 -2.31 -6.80
C LEU A 103 -0.05 -0.93 -6.17
N ARG A 104 -0.85 -0.01 -6.73
CA ARG A 104 -1.03 1.37 -6.23
C ARG A 104 -2.43 1.63 -5.71
N ARG A 105 -3.45 0.95 -6.25
CA ARG A 105 -4.86 1.16 -5.93
C ARG A 105 -5.57 -0.18 -5.72
N THR A 106 -6.63 -0.17 -4.94
CA THR A 106 -7.51 -1.34 -4.82
C THR A 106 -8.41 -1.47 -6.05
N ARG A 107 -8.76 -2.72 -6.42
CA ARG A 107 -9.62 -3.02 -7.58
C ARG A 107 -10.92 -2.19 -7.64
N PRO A 108 -11.67 -2.00 -6.53
CA PRO A 108 -12.90 -1.20 -6.58
C PRO A 108 -12.68 0.24 -7.05
N ILE A 109 -11.53 0.85 -6.71
CA ILE A 109 -11.18 2.21 -7.16
C ILE A 109 -10.81 2.20 -8.64
N GLU A 110 -10.01 1.24 -9.08
CA GLU A 110 -9.61 1.12 -10.49
C GLU A 110 -10.82 0.90 -11.39
N GLU A 111 -11.82 0.14 -10.94
CA GLU A 111 -13.07 -0.11 -11.67
C GLU A 111 -14.00 1.10 -11.67
N LEU A 112 -14.03 1.89 -10.60
CA LEU A 112 -14.89 3.07 -10.48
C LEU A 112 -14.44 4.23 -11.38
N LEU A 113 -13.13 4.44 -11.54
CA LEU A 113 -12.57 5.58 -12.28
C LEU A 113 -13.09 5.68 -13.75
N PRO A 114 -13.05 4.61 -14.57
CA PRO A 114 -13.61 4.65 -15.92
C PRO A 114 -15.09 5.00 -15.96
N TRP A 115 -15.87 4.54 -14.99
CA TRP A 115 -17.30 4.85 -14.88
C TRP A 115 -17.54 6.33 -14.59
N LEU A 116 -16.77 6.91 -13.67
CA LEU A 116 -16.86 8.34 -13.35
C LEU A 116 -16.47 9.20 -14.55
N TYR A 117 -15.47 8.76 -15.33
CA TYR A 117 -15.09 9.44 -16.56
C TYR A 117 -16.22 9.41 -17.59
N LEU A 118 -16.84 8.24 -17.81
CA LEU A 118 -17.98 8.09 -18.72
C LEU A 118 -19.19 8.95 -18.32
N LYS A 119 -19.37 9.20 -17.02
CA LYS A 119 -20.41 10.09 -16.49
C LYS A 119 -20.06 11.58 -16.54
N GLY A 120 -18.86 11.94 -16.99
CA GLY A 120 -18.37 13.32 -17.03
C GLY A 120 -18.04 13.90 -15.66
N ILE A 121 -17.93 13.06 -14.62
CA ILE A 121 -17.67 13.46 -13.23
C ILE A 121 -16.16 13.49 -12.97
N SER A 122 -15.42 12.53 -13.53
CA SER A 122 -13.96 12.45 -13.43
C SER A 122 -13.30 13.14 -14.63
N THR A 123 -13.62 14.41 -14.87
CA THR A 123 -12.81 15.22 -15.79
C THR A 123 -11.56 15.64 -15.02
N GLY A 124 -10.37 15.32 -15.55
CA GLY A 124 -9.12 15.73 -14.91
C GLY A 124 -8.97 17.24 -15.02
N ASP A 125 -9.43 17.98 -14.01
CA ASP A 125 -9.05 19.38 -13.85
C ASP A 125 -7.55 19.40 -13.52
N GLU A 126 -6.76 19.70 -14.54
CA GLU A 126 -5.39 20.17 -14.40
C GLU A 126 -5.42 21.50 -13.63
N ILE A 127 -4.87 21.51 -12.42
CA ILE A 127 -4.32 22.70 -11.76
C ILE A 127 -2.89 22.36 -11.34
#